data_AF-A0A9D8P4P2-F1
#
_entry.id   AF-A0A9D8P4P2-F1
#
_cell.length_a   1.000
_cell.length_b   1.000
_cell.length_c   1.000
_cell.angle_alpha   90.00
_cell.angle_beta   90.00
_cell.angle_gamma   90.00
#
_symmetry.space_group_name_H-M   'P 1'
#
loop_
_entity.id
_entity.type
_entity.pdbx_description
1 polymer ?
#
loop_
_entity_poly.entity_id
_entity_poly.type
_entity_poly.pdbx_seq_one_letter_code
_entity_poly.pdbx_strand_id
1 'polypeptide(L)' 'MSYKVKTRKAAAKRFKVKPSGKVKRAKAGKRHILTKKARNRKNKLKKPAYVHPSNLSRVLPCLPNG' A
#
# COMPACT_ATOMS: atom_id res chain seq x y z
N MET A 1 4.83 26.06 -21.62
CA MET A 1 4.92 25.44 -20.27
C MET A 1 4.30 24.04 -20.33
N SER A 2 5.09 23.00 -20.11
CA SER A 2 4.61 21.60 -20.17
C SER A 2 3.90 21.19 -18.87
N TYR A 3 2.77 20.50 -18.98
CA TYR A 3 2.02 19.99 -17.82
C TYR A 3 2.79 18.84 -17.15
N LYS A 4 3.25 19.06 -15.91
CA LYS A 4 3.87 18.02 -15.09
C LYS A 4 2.82 17.26 -14.28
N VAL A 5 2.73 15.96 -14.48
CA VAL A 5 1.86 15.08 -13.68
C VAL A 5 2.32 15.09 -12.22
N LYS A 6 1.42 15.49 -11.32
CA LYS A 6 1.68 15.55 -9.88
C LYS A 6 1.40 14.21 -9.20
N THR A 7 2.24 13.87 -8.22
CA THR A 7 2.03 12.68 -7.39
C THR A 7 0.81 12.84 -6.50
N ARG A 8 -0.10 11.85 -6.51
CA ARG A 8 -1.26 11.82 -5.60
C ARG A 8 -0.78 11.51 -4.19
N LYS A 9 -0.68 12.54 -3.34
CA LYS A 9 -0.13 12.44 -1.97
C LYS A 9 -0.85 11.41 -1.10
N ALA A 10 -2.16 11.22 -1.27
CA ALA A 10 -2.93 10.20 -0.56
C ALA A 10 -2.46 8.77 -0.88
N ALA A 11 -2.08 8.49 -2.13
CA ALA A 11 -1.52 7.21 -2.55
C ALA A 11 -0.09 7.03 -2.03
N ALA A 12 0.74 8.08 -2.12
CA ALA A 12 2.13 8.07 -1.66
C ALA A 12 2.25 7.77 -0.15
N LYS A 13 1.29 8.20 0.66
CA LYS A 13 1.24 7.89 2.10
C LYS A 13 0.94 6.40 2.40
N ARG A 14 0.36 5.67 1.44
CA ARG A 14 -0.18 4.30 1.65
C ARG A 14 0.63 3.22 0.94
N PHE A 15 1.24 3.56 -0.19
CA PHE A 15 1.96 2.65 -1.07
C PHE A 15 3.42 3.09 -1.23
N LYS A 16 4.34 2.12 -1.21
CA LYS A 16 5.75 2.33 -1.52
C LYS A 16 6.18 1.39 -2.63
N VAL A 17 6.75 1.94 -3.70
CA VAL A 17 7.38 1.15 -4.76
C VAL A 17 8.72 0.65 -4.23
N LYS A 18 9.01 -0.63 -4.43
CA LYS A 18 10.30 -1.22 -4.08
C LYS A 18 11.17 -1.28 -5.34
N PRO A 19 12.51 -1.32 -5.21
CA PRO A 19 13.41 -1.47 -6.36
C PRO A 19 13.11 -2.71 -7.22
N SER A 20 12.54 -3.76 -6.62
CA SER A 20 12.07 -4.98 -7.31
C SER A 20 10.75 -4.82 -8.08
N GLY A 21 10.24 -3.61 -8.29
CA GLY A 21 8.97 -3.33 -9.01
C GLY A 21 7.69 -3.67 -8.25
N LYS A 22 7.78 -4.40 -7.13
CA LYS A 22 6.62 -4.75 -6.30
C LYS A 22 6.16 -3.55 -5.45
N VAL A 23 4.86 -3.33 -5.35
CA VAL A 23 4.28 -2.26 -4.50
C VAL A 23 3.95 -2.80 -3.10
N LYS A 24 4.57 -2.23 -2.07
CA LYS A 24 4.34 -2.57 -0.65
C LYS A 24 3.15 -1.79 -0.09
N ARG A 25 2.35 -2.47 0.75
CA ARG A 25 1.22 -1.89 1.50
C ARG A 25 1.11 -2.49 2.91
N ALA A 26 0.43 -1.77 3.81
CA ALA A 26 -0.03 -2.32 5.08
C ALA A 26 -1.30 -3.17 4.91
N LYS A 27 -1.51 -4.15 5.81
CA LYS A 27 -2.77 -4.90 5.88
C LYS A 27 -3.78 -4.15 6.76
N ALA A 28 -5.04 -4.16 6.36
CA ALA A 28 -6.12 -3.52 7.11
C ALA A 28 -6.54 -4.37 8.33
N GLY A 29 -7.25 -3.75 9.29
CA GLY A 29 -7.89 -4.46 10.40
C GLY A 29 -7.06 -4.63 11.67
N LYS A 30 -5.93 -3.92 11.81
CA LYS A 30 -5.07 -3.94 13.00
C LYS A 30 -5.11 -2.66 13.85
N ARG A 31 -6.17 -1.85 13.73
CA ARG A 31 -6.30 -0.56 14.47
C ARG A 31 -7.16 -0.66 15.73
N HIS A 32 -8.33 -1.29 15.67
CA HIS A 32 -9.29 -1.40 16.77
C HIS A 32 -9.85 -2.83 16.91
N ILE A 33 -10.47 -3.12 18.06
CA ILE A 33 -11.02 -4.44 18.43
C ILE A 33 -9.96 -5.55 18.28
N LEU A 34 -8.81 -5.35 18.93
CA LEU A 34 -7.69 -6.32 18.88
C LEU A 34 -7.81 -7.42 19.93
N THR A 35 -8.64 -7.20 20.97
CA THR A 35 -8.94 -8.15 22.04
C THR A 35 -9.64 -9.38 21.49
N LYS A 36 -10.69 -9.20 20.67
CA LYS A 36 -11.45 -10.28 20.01
C LYS A 36 -10.71 -11.00 18.88
N LYS A 37 -9.49 -10.57 18.52
CA LYS A 37 -8.71 -11.17 17.42
C LYS A 37 -7.67 -12.14 17.96
N ALA A 38 -7.69 -13.38 17.47
CA ALA A 38 -6.66 -14.37 17.77
C ALA A 38 -5.23 -13.86 17.50
N ARG A 39 -4.26 -14.32 18.30
CA ARG A 39 -2.83 -13.95 18.17
C ARG A 39 -2.29 -14.21 16.76
N ASN A 40 -2.67 -15.34 16.17
CA ASN A 40 -2.29 -15.72 14.80
C ASN A 40 -2.78 -14.70 13.76
N ARG A 41 -4.01 -14.20 13.90
CA ARG A 41 -4.56 -13.15 13.02
C ARG A 41 -3.77 -11.84 13.18
N LYS A 42 -3.51 -11.40 14.42
CA LYS A 42 -2.73 -10.18 14.69
C LYS A 42 -1.31 -10.25 14.12
N ASN A 43 -0.66 -11.42 14.18
CA ASN A 43 0.66 -11.66 13.58
C ASN A 43 0.61 -11.60 12.06
N LYS A 44 -0.37 -12.26 11.42
CA LYS A 44 -0.56 -12.20 9.96
C LYS A 44 -0.79 -10.77 9.47
N LEU A 45 -1.51 -9.95 10.23
CA LEU A 45 -1.77 -8.53 9.92
C LEU A 45 -0.54 -7.62 10.11
N LYS A 46 0.42 -7.99 10.97
CA LYS A 46 1.69 -7.25 11.14
C LYS A 46 2.61 -7.40 9.92
N LYS A 47 2.61 -8.58 9.29
CA LYS A 47 3.51 -8.89 8.17
C LYS A 47 3.24 -7.99 6.96
N PRO A 48 4.28 -7.58 6.22
CA PRO A 48 4.12 -6.76 5.02
C PRO A 48 3.25 -7.49 3.99
N ALA A 49 2.48 -6.71 3.22
CA ALA A 49 1.71 -7.21 2.09
C ALA A 49 2.09 -6.47 0.82
N TYR A 50 1.80 -7.10 -0.30
CA TYR A 50 1.95 -6.50 -1.62
C TYR A 50 0.58 -6.24 -2.25
N VAL A 51 0.53 -5.29 -3.16
CA VAL A 51 -0.66 -5.01 -3.97
C VAL A 51 -0.86 -6.18 -4.95
N HIS A 52 -2.11 -6.60 -5.13
CA HIS A 52 -2.46 -7.63 -6.10
C HIS A 52 -2.26 -7.09 -7.53
N PRO A 53 -1.80 -7.89 -8.50
CA PRO A 53 -1.53 -7.44 -9.87
C PRO A 53 -2.68 -6.63 -10.50
N SER A 54 -3.93 -7.06 -10.30
CA SER A 54 -5.13 -6.37 -10.82
C SER A 54 -5.31 -4.92 -10.36
N ASN A 55 -4.67 -4.51 -9.26
CA ASN A 55 -4.75 -3.14 -8.74
C ASN A 55 -3.53 -2.28 -9.10
N LEU A 56 -2.49 -2.86 -9.71
CA LEU A 56 -1.27 -2.12 -10.06
C LEU A 56 -1.54 -1.03 -11.09
N SER A 57 -2.39 -1.30 -12.08
CA SER A 57 -2.80 -0.32 -13.12
C SER A 57 -3.42 0.95 -12.53
N ARG A 58 -4.06 0.86 -11.37
CA ARG A 58 -4.64 2.02 -10.67
C ARG A 58 -3.64 2.73 -9.77
N VAL A 59 -2.66 2.01 -9.22
CA VAL A 59 -1.71 2.55 -8.22
C VAL A 59 -0.52 3.23 -8.88
N LEU A 60 0.05 2.66 -9.94
CA LEU A 60 1.26 3.19 -10.58
C LEU A 60 1.08 4.61 -11.16
N PRO A 61 -0.02 4.94 -11.87
CA PRO A 61 -0.26 6.30 -12.37
C PRO A 61 -0.40 7.34 -11.25
N CYS A 62 -0.74 6.91 -10.03
CA CYS A 62 -0.83 7.81 -8.87
C CYS A 62 0.57 8.21 -8.34
N LEU A 63 1.61 7.45 -8.70
CA LEU A 63 3.00 7.59 -8.24
C LEU A 63 3.97 7.77 -9.42
N PRO A 64 3.84 8.84 -10.22
CA PRO A 64 4.66 9.05 -11.42
C PRO A 64 6.14 9.36 -11.10
N ASN A 65 6.45 9.79 -9.88
CA ASN A 65 7.81 10.13 -9.43
C ASN A 65 8.21 9.29 -8.20
N GLY A 66 7.61 8.10 -8.03
CA GLY A 66 7.67 7.30 -6.80
C GLY A 66 8.55 6.06 -6.87
#